data_AF-A0A9P1T5U7-F1
#
_entry.id   AF-A0A9P1T5U7-F1
#
_cell.length_a   1.000
_cell.length_b   1.000
_cell.length_c   1.000
_cell.angle_alpha   90.00
_cell.angle_beta   90.00
_cell.angle_gamma   90.00
#
_symmetry.space_group_name_H-M   'P 1'
#
loop_
_entity.id
_entity.type
_entity.pdbx_description
1 polymer ?
#
loop_
_entity_poly.entity_id
_entity_poly.type
_entity_poly.pdbx_seq_one_letter_code
_entity_poly.pdbx_strand_id
1 'polypeptide(L)'
;MQNVGDTLKFIRKSKNLTQQEACTGALSRSNYQKIENNKIMPSMDRFIQLLLNFNMTLEEFEFVKRDFTPSPKENILYLYSKIITSSETDILLDVISKCDEYLENHNDIFISDIKASLEGILLAEKEHNFELAREKVAYIWDRLSEADELFWNDILILRNIFFIFENETAQHIVNRLISQLKKYRYLYPTLSIEISLHVNRATYLILDEEYELALHYIELSIKIAKHNHYYLQFCMAVAKKGIVLYKLDQKQQGKHFMQRALRVAKVLEEERILNGIKNEIDYFLHDELQDLSLNEFTKIDI
;
A
#
# COMPACT_ATOMS: atom_id res chain seq x y z
N MET A 1 7.60 4.92 27.88
CA MET A 1 7.87 6.19 28.62
C MET A 1 6.68 7.15 28.49
N GLN A 2 6.19 7.80 29.54
CA GLN A 2 4.93 8.57 29.40
C GLN A 2 5.11 10.05 28.96
N ASN A 3 6.27 10.67 29.21
CA ASN A 3 6.46 12.12 29.00
C ASN A 3 7.61 12.45 28.02
N VAL A 4 7.47 13.59 27.34
CA VAL A 4 8.44 14.11 26.37
C VAL A 4 9.84 14.28 26.97
N GLY A 5 9.96 14.85 28.17
CA GLY A 5 11.25 15.11 28.81
C GLY A 5 12.00 13.83 29.18
N ASP A 6 11.29 12.85 29.71
CA ASP A 6 11.85 11.53 30.05
C ASP A 6 12.34 10.80 28.79
N THR A 7 11.56 10.87 27.71
CA THR A 7 11.93 10.29 26.41
C THR A 7 13.15 10.97 25.80
N LEU A 8 13.22 12.31 25.79
CA LEU A 8 14.41 13.04 25.32
C LEU A 8 15.65 12.67 26.12
N LYS A 9 15.52 12.55 27.44
CA LYS A 9 16.60 12.13 28.34
C LYS A 9 17.06 10.72 28.08
N PHE A 10 16.14 9.79 27.86
CA PHE A 10 16.43 8.42 27.46
C PHE A 10 17.19 8.39 26.14
N ILE A 11 16.65 8.99 25.08
CA ILE A 11 17.27 9.02 23.75
C ILE A 11 18.69 9.61 23.82
N ARG A 12 18.84 10.76 24.49
CA ARG A 12 20.14 11.42 24.64
C ARG A 12 21.16 10.50 25.30
N LYS A 13 20.80 9.87 26.42
CA LYS A 13 21.70 8.96 27.14
C LYS A 13 22.03 7.73 26.31
N SER A 14 21.05 7.13 25.64
CA SER A 14 21.24 5.97 24.77
C SER A 14 22.15 6.27 23.57
N LYS A 15 22.15 7.51 23.09
CA LYS A 15 23.07 8.01 22.05
C LYS A 15 24.43 8.51 22.60
N ASN A 16 24.68 8.38 23.89
CA ASN A 16 25.89 8.86 24.58
C ASN A 16 26.17 10.36 24.39
N LEU A 17 25.12 11.18 24.31
CA LEU A 17 25.23 12.62 24.13
C LEU A 17 25.19 13.37 25.46
N THR A 18 25.99 14.43 25.56
CA THR A 18 25.84 15.44 26.62
C THR A 18 24.61 16.30 26.38
N GLN A 19 24.13 16.97 27.42
CA GLN A 19 23.02 17.92 27.28
C GLN A 19 23.35 19.08 26.33
N GLN A 20 24.62 19.51 26.31
CA GLN A 20 25.07 20.59 25.44
C GLN A 20 25.03 20.18 23.97
N GLU A 21 25.53 18.99 23.64
CA GLU A 21 25.47 18.46 22.27
C GLU A 21 24.01 18.30 21.81
N ALA A 22 23.17 17.69 22.65
CA ALA A 22 21.76 17.46 22.34
C ALA A 22 20.97 18.74 22.03
N CYS A 23 21.27 19.86 22.70
CA CYS A 23 20.51 21.09 22.57
C CYS A 23 21.17 22.17 21.69
N THR A 24 22.29 21.85 21.03
CA THR A 24 23.04 22.81 20.20
C THR A 24 22.13 23.43 19.13
N GLY A 25 22.15 24.76 18.99
CA GLY A 25 21.30 25.51 18.05
C GLY A 25 19.81 25.55 18.39
N ALA A 26 19.32 24.60 19.20
CA ALA A 26 17.94 24.57 19.67
C ALA A 26 17.72 25.53 20.84
N LEU A 27 18.45 25.39 21.95
CA LEU A 27 18.17 26.16 23.16
C LEU A 27 19.34 26.09 24.16
N SER A 28 19.27 26.90 25.22
CA SER A 28 20.30 26.90 26.26
C SER A 28 20.30 25.58 27.03
N ARG A 29 21.48 25.09 27.44
CA ARG A 29 21.60 23.87 28.25
C ARG A 29 20.71 23.89 29.50
N SER A 30 20.56 25.04 30.15
CA SER A 30 19.68 25.20 31.33
C SER A 30 18.21 24.93 30.99
N ASN A 31 17.72 25.43 29.86
CA ASN A 31 16.36 25.13 29.40
C ASN A 31 16.23 23.66 28.99
N TYR A 32 17.25 23.07 28.36
CA TYR A 32 17.24 21.65 28.00
C TYR A 32 17.13 20.76 29.24
N GLN A 33 17.90 21.06 30.28
CA GLN A 33 17.82 20.37 31.56
C GLN A 33 16.42 20.49 32.19
N LYS A 34 15.76 21.64 32.08
CA LYS A 34 14.37 21.81 32.55
C LYS A 34 13.40 20.95 31.76
N ILE A 35 13.59 20.82 30.43
CA ILE A 35 12.79 19.94 29.57
C ILE A 35 12.97 18.47 30.00
N GLU A 36 14.20 17.98 30.15
CA GLU A 36 14.48 16.60 30.59
C GLU A 36 13.94 16.25 31.97
N ASN A 37 13.64 17.27 32.79
CA ASN A 37 13.01 17.12 34.11
C ASN A 37 11.52 17.47 34.10
N ASN A 38 10.90 17.52 32.91
CA ASN A 38 9.49 17.80 32.67
C ASN A 38 8.99 19.12 33.31
N LYS A 39 9.86 20.13 33.41
CA LYS A 39 9.53 21.44 34.02
C LYS A 39 9.02 22.46 33.01
N ILE A 40 9.44 22.33 31.75
CA ILE A 40 9.00 23.18 30.64
C ILE A 40 8.85 22.31 29.39
N MET A 41 8.01 22.73 28.45
CA MET A 41 7.93 22.14 27.12
C MET A 41 8.62 23.06 26.10
N PRO A 42 9.39 22.51 25.15
CA PRO A 42 9.90 23.31 24.04
C PRO A 42 8.75 23.73 23.12
N SER A 43 8.93 24.84 22.39
CA SER A 43 8.08 25.11 21.21
C SER A 43 8.35 24.08 20.11
N MET A 44 7.43 23.96 19.15
CA MET A 44 7.56 23.01 18.04
C MET A 44 8.87 23.17 17.27
N ASP A 45 9.26 24.38 16.88
CA ASP A 45 10.51 24.61 16.13
C ASP A 45 11.75 24.15 16.92
N ARG A 46 11.76 24.40 18.23
CA ARG A 46 12.85 23.97 19.10
C ARG A 46 12.85 22.45 19.25
N PHE A 47 11.69 21.84 19.36
CA PHE A 47 11.55 20.39 19.46
C PHE A 47 12.03 19.70 18.19
N ILE A 48 11.64 20.18 17.00
CA ILE A 48 12.14 19.68 15.72
C ILE A 48 13.67 19.81 15.65
N GLN A 49 14.24 20.94 16.06
CA GLN A 49 15.71 21.08 16.10
C GLN A 49 16.38 20.07 17.06
N LEU A 50 15.76 19.75 18.19
CA LEU A 50 16.28 18.69 19.09
C LEU A 50 16.25 17.32 18.40
N LEU A 51 15.16 16.98 17.70
CA LEU A 51 15.05 15.73 16.96
C LEU A 51 16.07 15.63 15.83
N LEU A 52 16.33 16.74 15.12
CA LEU A 52 17.41 16.84 14.13
C LEU A 52 18.78 16.57 14.76
N ASN A 53 19.07 17.12 15.93
CA ASN A 53 20.33 16.84 16.63
C ASN A 53 20.46 15.36 17.05
N PHE A 54 19.34 14.65 17.19
CA PHE A 54 19.33 13.21 17.44
C PHE A 54 19.33 12.36 16.16
N ASN A 55 19.21 12.96 14.97
CA ASN A 55 18.95 12.29 13.70
C ASN A 55 17.71 11.38 13.80
N MET A 56 16.61 11.94 14.30
CA MET A 56 15.37 11.21 14.58
C MET A 56 14.18 11.97 13.99
N THR A 57 13.18 11.26 13.50
CA THR A 57 11.92 11.88 13.06
C THR A 57 10.93 12.02 14.22
N LEU A 58 9.86 12.79 14.02
CA LEU A 58 8.81 12.91 15.04
C LEU A 58 8.10 11.57 15.27
N GLU A 59 7.89 10.81 14.21
CA GLU A 59 7.24 9.49 14.23
C GLU A 59 8.06 8.49 15.06
N GLU A 60 9.39 8.42 14.82
CA GLU A 60 10.28 7.57 15.60
C GLU A 60 10.30 7.99 17.08
N PHE A 61 10.36 9.29 17.36
CA PHE A 61 10.31 9.79 18.73
C PHE A 61 9.01 9.35 19.45
N GLU A 62 7.87 9.47 18.79
CA GLU A 62 6.57 9.08 19.35
C GLU A 62 6.49 7.56 19.60
N PHE A 63 7.05 6.75 18.71
CA PHE A 63 7.17 5.30 18.89
C PHE A 63 8.07 4.94 20.08
N VAL A 64 9.24 5.57 20.19
CA VAL A 64 10.15 5.41 21.34
C VAL A 64 9.48 5.86 22.62
N LYS A 65 8.73 6.97 22.59
CA LYS A 65 7.95 7.46 23.73
C LYS A 65 7.02 6.34 24.21
N ARG A 66 6.27 5.70 23.32
CA ARG A 66 5.44 4.52 23.64
C ARG A 66 6.21 3.23 23.92
N ASP A 67 7.50 3.30 24.26
CA ASP A 67 8.36 2.15 24.56
C ASP A 67 8.41 1.15 23.40
N PHE A 68 8.59 1.68 22.19
CA PHE A 68 8.64 0.91 20.95
C PHE A 68 7.37 0.09 20.69
N THR A 69 6.24 0.58 21.18
CA THR A 69 4.92 -0.01 20.96
C THR A 69 4.09 0.90 20.05
N PRO A 70 3.46 0.37 18.99
CA PRO A 70 2.62 1.18 18.12
C PRO A 70 1.36 1.63 18.87
N SER A 71 0.91 2.84 18.57
CA SER A 71 -0.46 3.25 18.90
C SER A 71 -1.48 2.40 18.14
N PRO A 72 -2.75 2.36 18.58
CA PRO A 72 -3.79 1.64 17.84
C PRO A 72 -3.88 2.04 16.36
N LYS A 73 -3.79 3.36 16.09
CA LYS A 73 -3.78 3.88 14.72
C LYS A 73 -2.56 3.41 13.93
N GLU A 74 -1.35 3.48 14.50
CA GLU A 74 -0.14 2.99 13.82
C GLU A 74 -0.21 1.49 13.53
N ASN A 75 -0.82 0.69 14.43
CA ASN A 75 -1.01 -0.73 14.20
C ASN A 75 -1.96 -0.97 13.01
N ILE A 76 -3.07 -0.24 12.93
CA ILE A 76 -3.98 -0.29 11.76
C ILE A 76 -3.22 0.04 10.48
N LEU A 77 -2.46 1.14 10.47
CA LEU A 77 -1.71 1.57 9.27
C LEU A 77 -0.62 0.58 8.89
N TYR A 78 0.04 -0.03 9.88
CA TYR A 78 1.01 -1.09 9.66
C TYR A 78 0.35 -2.29 8.97
N LEU A 79 -0.73 -2.83 9.53
CA LEU A 79 -1.45 -3.97 8.96
C LEU A 79 -2.04 -3.66 7.58
N TYR A 80 -2.63 -2.47 7.41
CA TYR A 80 -3.13 -1.99 6.12
C TYR A 80 -2.02 -1.94 5.06
N SER A 81 -0.80 -1.53 5.43
CA SER A 81 0.34 -1.51 4.51
C SER A 81 0.84 -2.90 4.09
N LYS A 82 0.45 -3.96 4.81
CA LYS A 82 0.82 -5.35 4.54
C LYS A 82 -0.16 -6.09 3.63
N ILE A 83 -1.28 -5.49 3.29
CA ILE A 83 -2.22 -6.04 2.29
C ILE A 83 -1.55 -5.94 0.93
N ILE A 84 -1.35 -7.09 0.28
CA ILE A 84 -0.70 -7.21 -1.03
C ILE A 84 -1.73 -7.41 -2.12
N THR A 85 -2.74 -8.24 -1.87
CA THR A 85 -3.80 -8.57 -2.85
C THR A 85 -5.19 -8.48 -2.21
N SER A 86 -6.20 -8.18 -3.04
CA SER A 86 -7.60 -8.15 -2.62
C SER A 86 -8.13 -9.53 -2.17
N SER A 87 -7.46 -10.61 -2.59
CA SER A 87 -7.78 -11.98 -2.21
C SER A 87 -7.39 -12.36 -0.77
N GLU A 88 -6.64 -11.52 -0.04
CA GLU A 88 -6.25 -11.78 1.36
C GLU A 88 -7.39 -11.49 2.35
N THR A 89 -8.58 -12.05 2.13
CA THR A 89 -9.82 -11.60 2.79
C THR A 89 -9.78 -11.69 4.31
N ASP A 90 -9.01 -12.63 4.88
CA ASP A 90 -8.85 -12.76 6.33
C ASP A 90 -8.06 -11.57 6.92
N ILE A 91 -7.04 -11.09 6.21
CA ILE A 91 -6.27 -9.90 6.60
C ILE A 91 -7.14 -8.65 6.48
N LEU A 92 -7.95 -8.56 5.41
CA LEU A 92 -8.87 -7.44 5.23
C LEU A 92 -9.87 -7.36 6.39
N LEU A 93 -10.46 -8.50 6.80
CA LEU A 93 -11.38 -8.58 7.92
C LEU A 93 -10.73 -8.23 9.27
N ASP A 94 -9.50 -8.67 9.51
CA ASP A 94 -8.74 -8.30 10.72
C ASP A 94 -8.52 -6.78 10.79
N VAL A 95 -8.10 -6.17 9.68
CA VAL A 95 -7.89 -4.71 9.62
C VAL A 95 -9.20 -3.95 9.81
N ILE A 96 -10.31 -4.40 9.21
CA ILE A 96 -11.64 -3.81 9.42
C ILE A 96 -12.03 -3.86 10.89
N SER A 97 -11.86 -5.02 11.55
CA SER A 97 -12.17 -5.18 12.97
C SER A 97 -11.33 -4.24 13.85
N LYS A 98 -10.06 -4.03 13.52
CA LYS A 98 -9.19 -3.07 14.22
C LYS A 98 -9.62 -1.61 13.98
N CYS A 99 -10.12 -1.30 12.79
CA CYS A 99 -10.70 0.01 12.52
C CYS A 99 -11.97 0.24 13.37
N ASP A 100 -12.84 -0.77 13.49
CA ASP A 100 -14.04 -0.69 14.32
C ASP A 100 -13.70 -0.41 15.78
N GLU A 101 -12.82 -1.22 16.37
CA GLU A 101 -12.36 -1.06 17.76
C GLU A 101 -11.78 0.35 18.01
N TYR A 102 -11.03 0.89 17.05
CA TYR A 102 -10.47 2.23 17.15
C TYR A 102 -11.55 3.33 17.06
N LEU A 103 -12.48 3.21 16.11
CA LEU A 103 -13.50 4.21 15.81
C LEU A 103 -14.62 4.26 16.87
N GLU A 104 -14.77 3.25 17.72
CA GLU A 104 -15.67 3.30 18.89
C GLU A 104 -15.38 4.50 19.80
N ASN A 105 -14.11 4.90 19.89
CA ASN A 105 -13.66 5.93 20.81
C ASN A 105 -12.98 7.13 20.12
N HIS A 106 -12.86 7.11 18.79
CA HIS A 106 -12.14 8.12 18.02
C HIS A 106 -12.93 8.54 16.79
N ASN A 107 -12.99 9.85 16.53
CA ASN A 107 -13.49 10.38 15.27
C ASN A 107 -12.30 10.63 14.33
N ASP A 108 -12.04 9.69 13.42
CA ASP A 108 -10.92 9.75 12.47
C ASP A 108 -11.37 9.41 11.05
N ILE A 109 -11.45 10.44 10.21
CA ILE A 109 -11.93 10.34 8.83
C ILE A 109 -11.08 9.35 8.03
N PHE A 110 -9.75 9.38 8.19
CA PHE A 110 -8.87 8.52 7.40
C PHE A 110 -9.03 7.04 7.75
N ILE A 111 -9.23 6.73 9.03
CA ILE A 111 -9.48 5.34 9.46
C ILE A 111 -10.87 4.88 9.01
N SER A 112 -11.86 5.77 9.03
CA SER A 112 -13.18 5.50 8.44
C SER A 112 -13.07 5.19 6.95
N ASP A 113 -12.28 5.95 6.20
CA ASP A 113 -12.08 5.74 4.77
C ASP A 113 -11.33 4.45 4.47
N ILE A 114 -10.30 4.09 5.26
CA ILE A 114 -9.63 2.79 5.16
C ILE A 114 -10.66 1.69 5.33
N LYS A 115 -11.46 1.73 6.41
CA LYS A 115 -12.50 0.73 6.67
C LYS A 115 -13.46 0.60 5.48
N ALA A 116 -14.04 1.71 5.03
CA ALA A 116 -14.99 1.71 3.92
C ALA A 116 -14.37 1.18 2.61
N SER A 117 -13.10 1.51 2.33
CA SER A 117 -12.39 0.98 1.16
C SER A 117 -12.20 -0.53 1.22
N LEU A 118 -11.88 -1.08 2.39
CA LEU A 118 -11.71 -2.52 2.59
C LEU A 118 -13.05 -3.27 2.54
N GLU A 119 -14.12 -2.70 3.12
CA GLU A 119 -15.47 -3.23 2.97
C GLU A 119 -15.91 -3.26 1.50
N GLY A 120 -15.63 -2.18 0.75
CA GLY A 120 -15.90 -2.13 -0.69
C GLY A 120 -15.15 -3.20 -1.48
N ILE A 121 -13.88 -3.46 -1.14
CA ILE A 121 -13.10 -4.57 -1.72
C ILE A 121 -13.75 -5.93 -1.41
N LEU A 122 -14.13 -6.18 -0.17
CA LEU A 122 -14.75 -7.47 0.19
C LEU A 122 -16.07 -7.71 -0.55
N LEU A 123 -16.89 -6.67 -0.71
CA LEU A 123 -18.14 -6.75 -1.46
C LEU A 123 -17.91 -7.06 -2.95
N ALA A 124 -16.92 -6.40 -3.56
CA ALA A 124 -16.58 -6.64 -4.96
C ALA A 124 -16.00 -8.05 -5.19
N GLU A 125 -15.13 -8.52 -4.29
CA GLU A 125 -14.43 -9.81 -4.41
C GLU A 125 -15.30 -11.00 -4.06
N LYS A 126 -16.08 -10.94 -2.96
CA LYS A 126 -16.86 -12.08 -2.46
C LYS A 126 -18.27 -12.15 -3.03
N GLU A 127 -18.91 -11.00 -3.19
CA GLU A 127 -20.33 -10.92 -3.53
C GLU A 127 -20.56 -10.50 -4.98
N HIS A 128 -19.50 -10.08 -5.69
CA HIS A 128 -19.57 -9.46 -7.01
C HIS A 128 -20.57 -8.29 -7.06
N ASN A 129 -20.76 -7.62 -5.92
CA ASN A 129 -21.74 -6.56 -5.75
C ASN A 129 -21.08 -5.18 -5.86
N PHE A 130 -20.76 -4.80 -7.10
CA PHE A 130 -20.11 -3.52 -7.41
C PHE A 130 -20.97 -2.29 -7.09
N GLU A 131 -22.30 -2.43 -7.13
CA GLU A 131 -23.22 -1.35 -6.79
C GLU A 131 -23.12 -1.02 -5.29
N LEU A 132 -23.24 -2.03 -4.42
CA LEU A 132 -23.09 -1.82 -2.97
C LEU A 132 -21.67 -1.40 -2.59
N ALA A 133 -20.65 -1.93 -3.27
CA ALA A 133 -19.27 -1.47 -3.10
C ALA A 133 -19.13 0.03 -3.42
N ARG A 134 -19.82 0.53 -4.45
CA ARG A 134 -19.83 1.95 -4.83
C ARG A 134 -20.51 2.80 -3.79
N GLU A 135 -21.66 2.37 -3.28
CA GLU A 135 -22.36 3.08 -2.21
C GLU A 135 -21.48 3.27 -0.96
N LYS A 136 -20.68 2.25 -0.61
CA LYS A 136 -19.77 2.30 0.54
C LYS A 136 -18.69 3.38 0.42
N VAL A 137 -18.22 3.66 -0.79
CA VAL A 137 -17.08 4.58 -1.03
C VAL A 137 -17.50 5.89 -1.70
N ALA A 138 -18.77 6.06 -2.06
CA ALA A 138 -19.27 7.23 -2.78
C ALA A 138 -18.91 8.54 -2.07
N TYR A 139 -19.12 8.60 -0.75
CA TYR A 139 -18.80 9.78 0.05
C TYR A 139 -17.31 10.16 0.02
N ILE A 140 -16.41 9.17 -0.15
CA ILE A 140 -14.97 9.39 -0.28
C ILE A 140 -14.69 10.04 -1.64
N TRP A 141 -15.30 9.50 -2.69
CA TRP A 141 -15.14 10.00 -4.05
C TRP A 141 -15.69 11.42 -4.22
N ASP A 142 -16.89 11.68 -3.72
CA ASP A 142 -17.50 13.01 -3.77
C ASP A 142 -16.56 14.05 -3.16
N ARG A 143 -15.94 13.72 -2.02
CA ARG A 143 -14.98 14.61 -1.34
C ARG A 143 -13.64 14.76 -2.09
N LEU A 144 -13.08 13.68 -2.65
CA LEU A 144 -11.74 13.71 -3.24
C LEU A 144 -11.71 14.09 -4.73
N SER A 145 -12.82 13.92 -5.43
CA SER A 145 -12.96 14.30 -6.84
C SER A 145 -12.88 15.82 -7.02
N GLU A 146 -13.49 16.58 -6.12
CA GLU A 146 -13.50 18.06 -6.11
C GLU A 146 -12.20 18.69 -5.56
N ALA A 147 -11.34 17.91 -4.90
CA ALA A 147 -10.10 18.44 -4.32
C ALA A 147 -9.15 18.95 -5.42
N ASP A 148 -8.49 20.09 -5.23
CA ASP A 148 -7.46 20.55 -6.16
C ASP A 148 -6.17 19.71 -6.07
N GLU A 149 -5.80 19.35 -4.84
CA GLU A 149 -4.56 18.64 -4.52
C GLU A 149 -4.89 17.36 -3.74
N LEU A 150 -4.16 16.27 -4.04
CA LEU A 150 -4.28 15.01 -3.30
C LEU A 150 -3.02 14.81 -2.46
N PHE A 151 -3.20 14.65 -1.15
CA PHE A 151 -2.12 14.32 -0.25
C PHE A 151 -1.94 12.80 -0.14
N TRP A 152 -0.90 12.38 0.57
CA TRP A 152 -0.52 10.97 0.66
C TRP A 152 -1.65 10.04 1.09
N ASN A 153 -2.41 10.42 2.12
CA ASN A 153 -3.52 9.61 2.61
C ASN A 153 -4.63 9.49 1.55
N ASP A 154 -4.92 10.55 0.80
CA ASP A 154 -5.91 10.53 -0.28
C ASP A 154 -5.48 9.57 -1.40
N ILE A 155 -4.19 9.57 -1.75
CA ILE A 155 -3.59 8.63 -2.72
C ILE A 155 -3.77 7.18 -2.23
N LEU A 156 -3.51 6.92 -0.93
CA LEU A 156 -3.63 5.58 -0.35
C LEU A 156 -5.06 5.04 -0.34
N ILE A 157 -6.07 5.92 -0.27
CA ILE A 157 -7.48 5.53 -0.36
C ILE A 157 -7.89 5.34 -1.82
N LEU A 158 -7.66 6.35 -2.67
CA LEU A 158 -8.11 6.33 -4.07
C LEU A 158 -7.53 5.16 -4.86
N ARG A 159 -6.27 4.77 -4.60
CA ARG A 159 -5.66 3.60 -5.25
C ARG A 159 -6.42 2.29 -4.98
N ASN A 160 -7.21 2.24 -3.91
CA ASN A 160 -7.95 1.07 -3.48
C ASN A 160 -9.43 1.11 -3.86
N ILE A 161 -9.95 2.22 -4.36
CA ILE A 161 -11.40 2.33 -4.68
C ILE A 161 -11.65 2.69 -6.14
N PHE A 162 -10.62 3.08 -6.90
CA PHE A 162 -10.80 3.52 -8.30
C PHE A 162 -11.49 2.47 -9.19
N PHE A 163 -11.36 1.21 -8.82
CA PHE A 163 -11.87 0.04 -9.51
C PHE A 163 -13.42 -0.04 -9.43
N ILE A 164 -14.02 0.65 -8.46
CA ILE A 164 -15.47 0.65 -8.25
C ILE A 164 -16.20 1.59 -9.24
N PHE A 165 -15.45 2.45 -9.92
CA PHE A 165 -15.95 3.42 -10.89
C PHE A 165 -15.93 2.85 -12.31
N GLU A 166 -16.72 3.46 -13.19
CA GLU A 166 -16.73 3.15 -14.62
C GLU A 166 -15.35 3.39 -15.24
N ASN A 167 -15.00 2.63 -16.29
CA ASN A 167 -13.63 2.59 -16.83
C ASN A 167 -13.09 3.99 -17.14
N GLU A 168 -13.82 4.85 -17.84
CA GLU A 168 -13.36 6.20 -18.15
C GLU A 168 -12.96 6.99 -16.89
N THR A 169 -13.80 6.95 -15.86
CA THR A 169 -13.53 7.59 -14.56
C THR A 169 -12.33 6.95 -13.87
N ALA A 170 -12.26 5.61 -13.86
CA ALA A 170 -11.15 4.85 -13.30
C ALA A 170 -9.81 5.23 -13.97
N GLN A 171 -9.77 5.39 -15.30
CA GLN A 171 -8.57 5.83 -16.03
C GLN A 171 -8.15 7.25 -15.63
N HIS A 172 -9.11 8.18 -15.51
CA HIS A 172 -8.83 9.55 -15.05
C HIS A 172 -8.25 9.56 -13.64
N ILE A 173 -8.80 8.76 -12.73
CA ILE A 173 -8.29 8.61 -11.36
C ILE A 173 -6.86 8.08 -11.39
N VAL A 174 -6.59 6.99 -12.13
CA VAL A 174 -5.24 6.40 -12.17
C VAL A 174 -4.21 7.40 -12.73
N ASN A 175 -4.55 8.12 -13.79
CA ASN A 175 -3.66 9.14 -14.37
C ASN A 175 -3.36 10.26 -13.36
N ARG A 176 -4.38 10.72 -12.61
CA ARG A 176 -4.22 11.71 -11.54
C ARG A 176 -3.33 11.17 -10.43
N LEU A 177 -3.57 9.95 -9.95
CA LEU A 177 -2.79 9.28 -8.92
C LEU A 177 -1.31 9.16 -9.31
N ILE A 178 -1.01 8.70 -10.53
CA ILE A 178 0.37 8.58 -11.02
C ILE A 178 1.08 9.94 -11.05
N SER A 179 0.37 11.01 -11.45
CA SER A 179 0.94 12.36 -11.42
C SER A 179 1.28 12.79 -9.99
N GLN A 180 0.41 12.50 -9.03
CA GLN A 180 0.63 12.83 -7.62
C GLN A 180 1.75 12.01 -6.98
N LEU A 181 1.84 10.72 -7.30
CA LEU A 181 2.94 9.85 -6.84
C LEU A 181 4.32 10.41 -7.19
N LYS A 182 4.46 11.12 -8.32
CA LYS A 182 5.75 11.74 -8.70
C LYS A 182 6.20 12.81 -7.70
N LYS A 183 5.27 13.54 -7.08
CA LYS A 183 5.58 14.57 -6.06
C LYS A 183 6.12 13.94 -4.77
N TYR A 184 5.68 12.72 -4.45
CA TYR A 184 6.00 12.02 -3.20
C TYR A 184 7.20 11.06 -3.27
N ARG A 185 7.87 10.94 -4.43
CA ARG A 185 8.94 9.95 -4.67
C ARG A 185 10.13 9.99 -3.71
N TYR A 186 10.36 11.13 -3.04
CA TYR A 186 11.46 11.30 -2.08
C TYR A 186 11.04 11.08 -0.63
N LEU A 187 9.74 10.96 -0.37
CA LEU A 187 9.19 10.76 0.96
C LEU A 187 8.68 9.33 1.15
N TYR A 188 8.12 8.72 0.10
CA TYR A 188 7.48 7.40 0.16
C TYR A 188 7.92 6.48 -0.98
N PRO A 189 7.77 5.15 -0.82
CA PRO A 189 8.05 4.18 -1.88
C PRO A 189 6.93 4.20 -2.94
N THR A 190 6.94 5.20 -3.80
CA THR A 190 5.83 5.44 -4.75
C THR A 190 5.80 4.48 -5.93
N LEU A 191 6.94 3.91 -6.31
CA LEU A 191 7.07 3.03 -7.48
C LEU A 191 6.28 1.72 -7.34
N SER A 192 6.24 1.14 -6.13
CA SER A 192 5.42 -0.07 -5.90
C SER A 192 3.94 0.21 -6.15
N ILE A 193 3.47 1.39 -5.73
CA ILE A 193 2.09 1.84 -5.94
C ILE A 193 1.82 2.10 -7.42
N GLU A 194 2.75 2.76 -8.13
CA GLU A 194 2.64 3.01 -9.57
C GLU A 194 2.53 1.70 -10.37
N ILE A 195 3.37 0.70 -10.05
CA ILE A 195 3.30 -0.62 -10.67
C ILE A 195 1.93 -1.27 -10.41
N SER A 196 1.45 -1.28 -9.17
CA SER A 196 0.15 -1.85 -8.81
C SER A 196 -1.00 -1.14 -9.51
N LEU A 197 -0.97 0.20 -9.61
CA LEU A 197 -2.00 0.97 -10.33
C LEU A 197 -2.05 0.58 -11.82
N HIS A 198 -0.91 0.43 -12.47
CA HIS A 198 -0.86 0.00 -13.87
C HIS A 198 -1.34 -1.44 -14.06
N VAL A 199 -0.99 -2.36 -13.16
CA VAL A 199 -1.48 -3.75 -13.21
C VAL A 199 -2.99 -3.81 -12.98
N ASN A 200 -3.49 -3.14 -11.94
CA ASN A 200 -4.91 -3.13 -11.61
C ASN A 200 -5.72 -2.45 -12.72
N ARG A 201 -5.21 -1.37 -13.31
CA ARG A 201 -5.82 -0.73 -14.48
C ARG A 201 -5.86 -1.64 -15.70
N ALA A 202 -4.82 -2.42 -15.93
CA ALA A 202 -4.83 -3.41 -17.00
C ALA A 202 -5.92 -4.47 -16.79
N THR A 203 -6.21 -4.86 -15.54
CA THR A 203 -7.35 -5.75 -15.24
C THR A 203 -8.68 -5.17 -15.73
N TYR A 204 -8.93 -3.86 -15.55
CA TYR A 204 -10.14 -3.20 -16.10
C TYR A 204 -10.18 -3.25 -17.62
N LEU A 205 -9.06 -2.98 -18.26
CA LEU A 205 -8.97 -3.01 -19.71
C LEU A 205 -9.18 -4.43 -20.28
N ILE A 206 -8.75 -5.47 -19.55
CA ILE A 206 -9.03 -6.87 -19.95
C ILE A 206 -10.52 -7.18 -19.87
N LEU A 207 -11.20 -6.70 -18.83
CA LEU A 207 -12.65 -6.89 -18.67
C LEU A 207 -13.45 -6.21 -19.79
N ASP A 208 -12.96 -5.07 -20.28
CA ASP A 208 -13.54 -4.34 -21.40
C ASP A 208 -13.01 -4.79 -22.76
N GLU A 209 -12.27 -5.91 -22.81
CA GLU A 209 -11.68 -6.50 -24.03
C GLU A 209 -10.65 -5.61 -24.77
N GLU A 210 -10.14 -4.56 -24.10
CA GLU A 210 -9.10 -3.62 -24.57
C GLU A 210 -7.69 -4.20 -24.35
N TYR A 211 -7.42 -5.38 -24.92
CA TYR A 211 -6.25 -6.19 -24.61
C TYR A 211 -4.90 -5.55 -24.98
N GLU A 212 -4.80 -4.87 -26.12
CA GLU A 212 -3.58 -4.19 -26.55
C GLU A 212 -3.18 -3.07 -25.59
N LEU A 213 -4.17 -2.30 -25.12
CA LEU A 213 -3.94 -1.23 -24.16
C LEU A 213 -3.60 -1.80 -22.78
N ALA A 214 -4.26 -2.89 -22.37
CA ALA A 214 -3.88 -3.64 -21.17
C ALA A 214 -2.42 -4.09 -21.23
N LEU A 215 -2.01 -4.69 -22.35
CA LEU A 215 -0.64 -5.16 -22.56
C LEU A 215 0.37 -4.02 -22.44
N HIS A 216 0.09 -2.85 -23.02
CA HIS A 216 0.95 -1.68 -22.93
C HIS A 216 1.25 -1.29 -21.46
N TYR A 217 0.23 -1.21 -20.60
CA TYR A 217 0.43 -0.86 -19.20
C TYR A 217 1.09 -1.96 -18.37
N ILE A 218 0.82 -3.23 -18.68
CA ILE A 218 1.52 -4.36 -18.05
C ILE A 218 3.01 -4.33 -18.40
N GLU A 219 3.38 -4.03 -19.64
CA GLU A 219 4.78 -3.94 -20.05
C GLU A 219 5.51 -2.78 -19.38
N LEU A 220 4.82 -1.65 -19.19
CA LEU A 220 5.33 -0.54 -18.39
C LEU A 220 5.60 -0.98 -16.94
N SER A 221 4.64 -1.67 -16.30
CA SER A 221 4.80 -2.25 -14.97
C SER A 221 5.99 -3.21 -14.87
N ILE A 222 6.13 -4.13 -15.83
CA ILE A 222 7.24 -5.08 -15.88
C ILE A 222 8.59 -4.35 -15.97
N LYS A 223 8.68 -3.29 -16.79
CA LYS A 223 9.90 -2.49 -16.95
C LYS A 223 10.27 -1.77 -15.65
N ILE A 224 9.32 -1.08 -15.02
CA ILE A 224 9.54 -0.37 -13.75
C ILE A 224 9.94 -1.36 -12.65
N ALA A 225 9.21 -2.47 -12.53
CA ALA A 225 9.47 -3.47 -11.51
C ALA A 225 10.85 -4.11 -11.65
N LYS A 226 11.24 -4.50 -12.87
CA LYS A 226 12.55 -5.10 -13.14
C LYS A 226 13.70 -4.13 -12.88
N HIS A 227 13.56 -2.87 -13.29
CA HIS A 227 14.61 -1.86 -13.11
C HIS A 227 14.86 -1.52 -11.64
N ASN A 228 13.82 -1.59 -10.80
CA ASN A 228 13.87 -1.20 -9.40
C ASN A 228 13.79 -2.38 -8.42
N HIS A 229 14.00 -3.61 -8.89
CA HIS A 229 14.05 -4.83 -8.08
C HIS A 229 12.75 -5.17 -7.31
N TYR A 230 11.59 -4.76 -7.81
CA TYR A 230 10.27 -5.13 -7.26
C TYR A 230 9.83 -6.50 -7.78
N TYR A 231 10.49 -7.57 -7.33
CA TYR A 231 10.31 -8.91 -7.92
C TYR A 231 8.94 -9.55 -7.66
N LEU A 232 8.28 -9.24 -6.55
CA LEU A 232 6.92 -9.72 -6.28
C LEU A 232 5.91 -9.09 -7.24
N GLN A 233 5.98 -7.77 -7.41
CA GLN A 233 5.14 -7.03 -8.37
C GLN A 233 5.45 -7.42 -9.81
N PHE A 234 6.72 -7.64 -10.12
CA PHE A 234 7.15 -8.20 -11.41
C PHE A 234 6.48 -9.55 -11.68
N CYS A 235 6.43 -10.43 -10.68
CA CYS A 235 5.80 -11.75 -10.79
C CYS A 235 4.32 -11.63 -11.17
N MET A 236 3.56 -10.80 -10.45
CA MET A 236 2.14 -10.53 -10.73
C MET A 236 1.94 -9.92 -12.12
N ALA A 237 2.75 -8.93 -12.49
CA ALA A 237 2.66 -8.29 -13.82
C ALA A 237 2.98 -9.29 -14.96
N VAL A 238 3.92 -10.21 -14.75
CA VAL A 238 4.24 -11.26 -15.72
C VAL A 238 3.11 -12.27 -15.87
N ALA A 239 2.44 -12.66 -14.78
CA ALA A 239 1.25 -13.51 -14.85
C ALA A 239 0.15 -12.82 -15.69
N LYS A 240 -0.14 -11.56 -15.37
CA LYS A 240 -1.10 -10.73 -16.09
C LYS A 240 -0.77 -10.60 -17.58
N LYS A 241 0.51 -10.40 -17.94
CA LYS A 241 0.97 -10.43 -19.34
C LYS A 241 0.61 -11.75 -20.03
N GLY A 242 0.80 -12.87 -19.33
CA GLY A 242 0.43 -14.18 -19.85
C GLY A 242 -1.07 -14.32 -20.16
N ILE A 243 -1.93 -13.80 -19.27
CA ILE A 243 -3.39 -13.78 -19.47
C ILE A 243 -3.75 -12.94 -20.70
N VAL A 244 -3.22 -11.71 -20.82
CA VAL A 244 -3.52 -10.84 -21.95
C VAL A 244 -3.06 -11.42 -23.28
N LEU A 245 -1.85 -11.98 -23.33
CA LEU A 245 -1.36 -12.64 -24.54
C LEU A 245 -2.21 -13.86 -24.91
N TYR A 246 -2.77 -14.56 -23.93
CA TYR A 246 -3.70 -15.66 -24.21
C TYR A 246 -4.99 -15.16 -24.88
N LYS A 247 -5.57 -14.07 -24.36
CA LYS A 247 -6.76 -13.41 -24.92
C LYS A 247 -6.52 -12.79 -26.29
N LEU A 248 -5.29 -12.37 -26.60
CA LEU A 248 -4.84 -11.94 -27.92
C LEU A 248 -4.53 -13.10 -28.90
N ASP A 249 -5.04 -14.31 -28.63
CA ASP A 249 -4.78 -15.54 -29.39
C ASP A 249 -3.30 -15.98 -29.48
N GLN A 250 -2.39 -15.37 -28.71
CA GLN A 250 -0.98 -15.76 -28.60
C GLN A 250 -0.80 -16.85 -27.53
N LYS A 251 -1.64 -17.89 -27.58
CA LYS A 251 -1.85 -18.87 -26.51
C LYS A 251 -0.56 -19.51 -25.98
N GLN A 252 0.38 -19.87 -26.84
CA GLN A 252 1.65 -20.48 -26.42
C GLN A 252 2.53 -19.51 -25.63
N GLN A 253 2.63 -18.26 -26.08
CA GLN A 253 3.37 -17.23 -25.34
C GLN A 253 2.68 -16.91 -24.02
N GLY A 254 1.34 -16.78 -24.03
CA GLY A 254 0.53 -16.57 -22.84
C GLY A 254 0.79 -17.63 -21.76
N LYS A 255 0.69 -18.91 -22.14
CA LYS A 255 1.00 -20.06 -21.25
C LYS A 255 2.43 -19.97 -20.69
N HIS A 256 3.41 -19.68 -21.53
CA HIS A 256 4.81 -19.57 -21.09
C HIS A 256 4.99 -18.48 -20.01
N PHE A 257 4.38 -17.30 -20.18
CA PHE A 257 4.47 -16.23 -19.18
C PHE A 257 3.72 -16.56 -17.88
N MET A 258 2.53 -17.18 -17.96
CA MET A 258 1.80 -17.64 -16.78
C MET A 258 2.60 -18.70 -15.99
N GLN A 259 3.16 -19.71 -16.67
CA GLN A 259 4.03 -20.73 -16.06
C GLN A 259 5.25 -20.09 -15.40
N ARG A 260 5.89 -19.14 -16.08
CA ARG A 260 7.05 -18.44 -15.54
C ARG A 260 6.71 -17.70 -14.25
N ALA A 261 5.57 -17.01 -14.18
CA ALA A 261 5.15 -16.32 -12.97
C ALA A 261 4.89 -17.31 -11.82
N LEU A 262 4.14 -18.38 -12.07
CA LEU A 262 3.87 -19.43 -11.07
C LEU A 262 5.17 -20.07 -10.54
N ARG A 263 6.15 -20.33 -11.41
CA ARG A 263 7.47 -20.84 -11.01
C ARG A 263 8.23 -19.86 -10.12
N VAL A 264 8.24 -18.57 -10.47
CA VAL A 264 8.90 -17.54 -9.65
C VAL A 264 8.25 -17.45 -8.27
N ALA A 265 6.92 -17.38 -8.19
CA ALA A 265 6.21 -17.35 -6.91
C ALA A 265 6.53 -18.57 -6.05
N LYS A 266 6.58 -19.77 -6.65
CA LYS A 266 6.93 -21.02 -5.96
C LYS A 266 8.39 -21.05 -5.47
N VAL A 267 9.34 -20.57 -6.27
CA VAL A 267 10.76 -20.49 -5.87
C VAL A 267 10.99 -19.50 -4.74
N LEU A 268 10.20 -18.42 -4.68
CA LEU A 268 10.26 -17.44 -3.60
C LEU A 268 9.51 -17.88 -2.35
N GLU A 269 8.84 -19.05 -2.36
CA GLU A 269 7.99 -19.54 -1.28
C GLU A 269 6.84 -18.57 -0.92
N GLU A 270 6.41 -17.79 -1.91
CA GLU A 270 5.36 -16.77 -1.75
C GLU A 270 3.98 -17.38 -2.05
N GLU A 271 3.49 -18.21 -1.11
CA GLU A 271 2.23 -18.95 -1.28
C GLU A 271 1.03 -18.05 -1.57
N ARG A 272 0.99 -16.87 -0.93
CA ARG A 272 -0.10 -15.90 -1.13
C ARG A 272 -0.13 -15.36 -2.56
N ILE A 273 1.03 -14.99 -3.10
CA ILE A 273 1.17 -14.55 -4.49
C ILE A 273 0.85 -15.70 -5.44
N LEU A 274 1.33 -16.91 -5.14
CA LEU A 274 1.07 -18.09 -5.96
C LEU A 274 -0.44 -18.37 -6.07
N ASN A 275 -1.16 -18.32 -4.96
CA ASN A 275 -2.62 -18.52 -4.93
C ASN A 275 -3.35 -17.38 -5.64
N GLY A 276 -2.95 -16.12 -5.41
CA GLY A 276 -3.51 -14.97 -6.11
C GLY A 276 -3.38 -15.09 -7.64
N ILE A 277 -2.19 -15.47 -8.13
CA ILE A 277 -1.97 -15.69 -9.57
C ILE A 277 -2.85 -16.82 -10.11
N LYS A 278 -2.97 -17.94 -9.38
CA LYS A 278 -3.83 -19.06 -9.81
C LYS A 278 -5.30 -18.65 -9.92
N ASN A 279 -5.82 -17.98 -8.90
CA ASN A 279 -7.20 -17.50 -8.87
C ASN A 279 -7.48 -16.54 -10.03
N GLU A 280 -6.51 -15.67 -10.33
CA GLU A 280 -6.65 -14.71 -11.43
C GLU A 280 -6.61 -15.39 -12.81
N ILE A 281 -5.72 -16.37 -13.00
CA ILE A 281 -5.68 -17.19 -14.22
C ILE A 281 -7.01 -17.93 -14.41
N ASP A 282 -7.51 -18.55 -13.34
CA ASP A 282 -8.80 -19.25 -13.35
C ASP A 282 -9.93 -18.29 -13.71
N TYR A 283 -10.04 -17.15 -13.03
CA TYR A 283 -11.07 -16.14 -13.29
C TYR A 283 -11.15 -15.72 -14.77
N PHE A 284 -10.01 -15.45 -15.42
CA PHE A 284 -10.01 -14.97 -16.81
C PHE A 284 -10.09 -16.08 -17.87
N LEU A 285 -9.65 -17.30 -17.54
CA LEU A 285 -9.42 -18.36 -18.54
C LEU A 285 -10.09 -19.69 -18.17
N HIS A 286 -10.98 -19.75 -17.18
CA HIS A 286 -11.64 -20.97 -16.69
C HIS A 286 -12.19 -21.84 -17.83
N ASP A 287 -13.01 -21.25 -18.71
CA ASP A 287 -13.66 -21.94 -19.82
C ASP A 287 -12.67 -22.32 -20.95
N GLU A 288 -11.54 -21.63 -21.05
CA GLU A 288 -10.52 -21.81 -22.09
C GLU A 288 -9.39 -22.77 -21.68
N LEU A 289 -9.37 -23.19 -20.42
CA LEU A 289 -8.35 -24.07 -19.82
C LEU A 289 -8.84 -25.51 -19.61
N GLN A 290 -10.03 -25.89 -20.11
CA GLN A 290 -10.54 -27.27 -20.01
C GLN A 290 -9.58 -28.36 -20.55
N ASP A 291 -8.55 -27.96 -21.33
CA ASP A 291 -7.50 -28.84 -21.85
C ASP A 291 -6.13 -28.77 -21.11
N LEU A 292 -5.98 -28.00 -20.03
CA LEU A 292 -4.73 -27.97 -19.24
C LEU A 292 -5.00 -27.94 -17.74
N SER A 293 -4.54 -28.97 -17.02
CA SER A 293 -4.58 -28.93 -15.57
C SER A 293 -3.63 -27.85 -15.04
N LEU A 294 -4.11 -27.00 -14.12
CA LEU A 294 -3.28 -26.05 -13.35
C LEU A 294 -2.08 -26.74 -12.65
N ASN A 295 -2.16 -28.05 -12.40
CA ASN A 295 -1.07 -28.85 -11.86
C ASN A 295 0.11 -29.01 -12.84
N GLU A 296 -0.13 -29.05 -14.15
CA GLU A 296 0.94 -29.06 -15.16
C GLU A 296 1.72 -27.74 -15.19
N PHE A 297 1.06 -26.61 -14.89
CA PHE A 297 1.72 -25.29 -14.82
C PHE A 297 2.70 -25.17 -13.63
N THR A 298 2.53 -26.00 -12.60
CA THR A 298 3.37 -25.99 -11.38
C THR A 298 4.44 -27.08 -11.33
N LYS A 299 4.54 -27.94 -12.35
CA LYS A 299 5.66 -28.89 -12.47
C LYS A 299 6.95 -28.11 -12.65
N ILE A 300 7.82 -28.26 -11.66
CA ILE A 300 9.23 -27.88 -11.76
C ILE A 300 9.89 -29.15 -12.29
N ASP A 301 10.20 -29.18 -13.59
CA ASP A 301 11.26 -30.09 -14.01
C ASP A 301 12.55 -29.47 -13.45
N ILE A 302 13.08 -30.10 -12.39
CA ILE A 302 14.40 -29.78 -11.82
C ILE A 302 15.46 -30.42 -12.71
#